data_AF-A0A351IY78-F1
#
_entry.id   AF-A0A351IY78-F1
#
_cell.length_a   1.000
_cell.length_b   1.000
_cell.length_c   1.000
_cell.angle_alpha   90.00
_cell.angle_beta   90.00
_cell.angle_gamma   90.00
#
_symmetry.space_group_name_H-M   'P 1'
#
loop_
_entity.id
_entity.type
_entity.pdbx_description
1 polymer ?
#
loop_
_entity_poly.entity_id
_entity_poly.type
_entity_poly.pdbx_seq_one_letter_code
_entity_poly.pdbx_strand_id
1 'polypeptide(L)'
;MNAIRVQLEVVTVYGYGSSYNRLPLIHRILIENPGETLEGLTVTIRVSPAFFVEKKIPLGKLEEKSAYAVCTPELSFDSTYLAYLKDPVPATVFVSLEKDGQIVAEGKRGMTLITADGWSGSETLPELLSVLVSPAQPEIDKIASAASQVLITRGIFRKREYGNHSPKSIMTMMECLYHTLRTLRLSYAMQAPDYSQKGLKLKFPEGVIHTRSGNSLEIALLYASLLEAMGCHPVIALFGSQALVGCFIRELCYPSPVVDTYETLFLPDPITPKKEAVCWIDSGSFAYGTAISFADAVRNAKNIMNDHTEHFVMAVDIRRARRCGLSPLPNRVSEGEGFYFEHTDCRTSGTLPGYDDLILDTEGDAFDRTA
;
A
#
# COMPACT_ATOMS: atom_id res chain seq x y z
N MET A 1 42.80 0.30 20.18
CA MET A 1 41.94 -0.85 19.84
C MET A 1 40.84 -0.33 18.94
N ASN A 2 40.80 -0.75 17.69
CA ASN A 2 39.66 -0.44 16.83
C ASN A 2 38.55 -1.44 17.18
N ALA A 3 37.41 -0.94 17.64
CA ALA A 3 36.27 -1.79 18.01
C ALA A 3 35.54 -2.30 16.77
N ILE A 4 35.04 -3.53 16.83
CA ILE A 4 34.14 -4.11 15.81
C ILE A 4 32.87 -3.26 15.74
N ARG A 5 32.39 -3.01 14.53
CA ARG A 5 31.19 -2.21 14.29
C ARG A 5 30.10 -3.05 13.66
N VAL A 6 28.89 -2.96 14.20
CA VAL A 6 27.69 -3.56 13.61
C VAL A 6 26.82 -2.43 13.06
N GLN A 7 26.75 -2.36 11.74
CA GLN A 7 25.88 -1.44 11.01
C GLN A 7 24.64 -2.21 10.55
N LEU A 8 23.48 -1.58 10.67
CA LEU A 8 22.22 -2.16 10.25
C LEU A 8 21.33 -1.07 9.63
N GLU A 9 20.64 -1.46 8.57
CA GLU A 9 19.66 -0.68 7.83
C GLU A 9 18.32 -1.38 7.97
N VAL A 10 17.40 -0.72 8.66
CA VAL A 10 16.05 -1.23 8.96
C VAL A 10 15.04 -0.19 8.50
N VAL A 11 13.84 -0.66 8.17
CA VAL A 11 12.70 0.23 7.93
C VAL A 11 12.41 1.07 9.17
N THR A 12 12.07 2.34 8.98
CA THR A 12 11.80 3.27 10.09
C THR A 12 10.38 3.15 10.63
N VAL A 13 9.47 2.56 9.84
CA VAL A 13 8.08 2.30 10.19
C VAL A 13 7.71 0.88 9.75
N TYR A 14 7.06 0.11 10.62
CA TYR A 14 6.62 -1.25 10.32
C TYR A 14 5.27 -1.53 10.99
N GLY A 15 4.41 -2.33 10.37
CA GLY A 15 3.12 -2.66 10.97
C GLY A 15 2.53 -3.94 10.41
N TYR A 16 1.27 -4.19 10.78
CA TYR A 16 0.55 -5.37 10.32
C TYR A 16 0.54 -5.48 8.79
N GLY A 17 0.23 -4.39 8.07
CA GLY A 17 0.23 -4.38 6.61
C GLY A 17 1.58 -4.68 5.97
N SER A 18 2.69 -4.24 6.58
CA SER A 18 4.04 -4.57 6.13
C SER A 18 4.32 -6.06 6.31
N SER A 19 4.00 -6.62 7.49
CA SER A 19 4.22 -8.04 7.78
C SER A 19 3.34 -8.97 6.93
N TYR A 20 2.07 -8.61 6.73
CA TYR A 20 1.09 -9.38 5.95
C TYR A 20 1.49 -9.45 4.46
N ASN A 21 2.05 -8.36 3.94
CA ASN A 21 2.59 -8.29 2.58
C ASN A 21 4.06 -8.73 2.49
N ARG A 22 4.61 -9.35 3.55
CA ARG A 22 5.97 -9.92 3.59
C ARG A 22 7.07 -8.93 3.22
N LEU A 23 6.90 -7.65 3.58
CA LEU A 23 7.94 -6.66 3.37
C LEU A 23 9.09 -6.85 4.35
N PRO A 24 10.36 -6.77 3.90
CA PRO A 24 11.51 -7.01 4.76
C PRO A 24 11.64 -5.90 5.82
N LEU A 25 11.82 -6.30 7.08
CA LEU A 25 12.11 -5.39 8.19
C LEU A 25 13.55 -4.86 8.13
N ILE A 26 14.48 -5.73 7.75
CA ILE A 26 15.93 -5.47 7.74
C ILE A 26 16.41 -5.58 6.31
N HIS A 27 16.94 -4.48 5.77
CA HIS A 27 17.50 -4.44 4.42
C HIS A 27 18.96 -4.88 4.39
N ARG A 28 19.73 -4.52 5.42
CA ARG A 28 21.16 -4.81 5.46
C ARG A 28 21.66 -4.90 6.89
N ILE A 29 22.59 -5.84 7.10
CA ILE A 29 23.43 -5.91 8.28
C ILE A 29 24.88 -6.08 7.80
N LEU A 30 25.77 -5.22 8.28
CA LEU A 30 27.19 -5.24 7.97
C LEU A 30 28.00 -5.24 9.27
N ILE A 31 28.91 -6.19 9.40
CA ILE A 31 29.82 -6.31 10.54
C ILE A 31 31.23 -5.99 10.07
N GLU A 32 31.82 -4.93 10.57
CA GLU A 32 33.18 -4.50 10.23
C GLU A 32 34.14 -4.90 11.35
N ASN A 33 35.16 -5.68 11.00
CA ASN A 33 36.23 -6.07 11.90
C ASN A 33 37.53 -5.35 11.54
N PRO A 34 37.90 -4.27 12.24
CA PRO A 34 39.16 -3.59 12.02
C PRO A 34 40.35 -4.23 12.77
N GLY A 35 40.08 -5.27 13.57
CA GLY A 35 41.05 -5.93 14.44
C GLY A 35 41.49 -7.29 13.90
N GLU A 36 41.81 -8.20 14.82
CA GLU A 36 42.26 -9.56 14.55
C GLU A 36 41.10 -10.49 14.17
N THR A 37 41.46 -11.63 13.58
CA THR A 37 40.50 -12.69 13.23
C THR A 37 39.79 -13.24 14.47
N LEU A 38 38.47 -13.41 14.35
CA LEU A 38 37.64 -14.02 15.39
C LEU A 38 36.91 -15.24 14.84
N GLU A 39 36.79 -16.27 15.66
CA GLU A 39 36.11 -17.53 15.34
C GLU A 39 35.07 -17.88 16.40
N GLY A 40 34.10 -18.73 16.02
CA GLY A 40 33.05 -19.21 16.92
C GLY A 40 32.06 -18.12 17.31
N LEU A 41 31.70 -17.26 16.35
CA LEU A 41 30.82 -16.12 16.59
C LEU A 41 29.36 -16.50 16.35
N THR A 42 28.45 -15.76 16.97
CA THR A 42 27.01 -15.83 16.69
C THR A 42 26.45 -14.43 16.52
N VAL A 43 25.71 -14.22 15.44
CA VAL A 43 24.94 -12.98 15.24
C VAL A 43 23.52 -13.21 15.79
N THR A 44 23.12 -12.41 16.76
CA THR A 44 21.77 -12.46 17.35
C THR A 44 20.98 -11.22 16.92
N ILE A 45 19.79 -11.43 16.37
CA ILE A 45 18.87 -10.37 15.95
C ILE A 45 17.65 -10.43 16.88
N ARG A 46 17.40 -9.33 17.59
CA ARG A 46 16.28 -9.19 18.54
C ARG A 46 15.59 -7.84 18.37
N VAL A 47 14.39 -7.72 18.92
CA VAL A 47 13.64 -6.46 18.90
C VAL A 47 12.94 -6.21 20.23
N SER A 48 12.81 -4.93 20.61
CA SER A 48 12.10 -4.50 21.80
C SER A 48 11.12 -3.37 21.44
N PRO A 49 9.81 -3.48 21.76
CA PRO A 49 9.14 -4.67 22.27
C PRO A 49 9.24 -5.85 21.30
N ALA A 50 9.17 -7.08 21.82
CA ALA A 50 9.29 -8.29 21.02
C ALA A 50 8.04 -8.49 20.14
N PHE A 51 8.22 -8.54 18.82
CA PHE A 51 7.17 -8.86 17.85
C PHE A 51 7.64 -9.85 16.77
N PHE A 52 8.82 -10.43 16.93
CA PHE A 52 9.28 -11.59 16.18
C PHE A 52 10.16 -12.46 17.08
N VAL A 53 10.27 -13.74 16.74
CA VAL A 53 11.14 -14.69 17.45
C VAL A 53 12.61 -14.34 17.20
N GLU A 54 13.38 -14.13 18.25
CA GLU A 54 14.83 -13.89 18.19
C GLU A 54 15.52 -14.89 17.23
N LYS A 55 16.39 -14.37 16.37
CA LYS A 55 17.15 -15.18 15.42
C LYS A 55 18.62 -15.18 15.76
N LYS A 56 19.20 -16.38 15.82
CA LYS A 56 20.65 -16.60 16.01
C LYS A 56 21.22 -17.22 14.75
N ILE A 57 22.29 -16.63 14.24
CA ILE A 57 22.96 -17.04 13.01
C ILE A 57 24.41 -17.35 13.38
N PRO A 58 24.86 -18.62 13.24
CA PRO A 58 26.25 -18.94 13.49
C PRO A 58 27.15 -18.28 12.44
N LEU A 59 28.20 -17.61 12.90
CA LEU A 59 29.24 -17.01 12.06
C LEU A 59 30.56 -17.72 12.37
N GLY A 60 31.00 -18.58 11.45
CA GLY A 60 32.17 -19.44 11.68
C GLY A 60 33.44 -18.64 11.96
N LYS A 61 33.75 -17.68 11.08
CA LYS A 61 34.97 -16.88 11.13
C LYS A 61 34.72 -15.46 10.60
N LEU A 62 35.29 -14.47 11.27
CA LEU A 62 35.34 -13.07 10.85
C LEU A 62 36.81 -12.67 10.70
N GLU A 63 37.28 -12.56 9.46
CA GLU A 63 38.69 -12.29 9.15
C GLU A 63 39.14 -10.92 9.66
N GLU A 64 40.44 -10.77 9.88
CA GLU A 64 41.05 -9.48 10.21
C GLU A 64 40.81 -8.45 9.11
N LYS A 65 40.63 -7.18 9.51
CA LYS A 65 40.46 -6.02 8.60
C LYS A 65 39.41 -6.26 7.49
N SER A 66 38.35 -6.99 7.80
CA SER A 66 37.32 -7.40 6.85
C SER A 66 35.95 -6.82 7.20
N ALA A 67 35.01 -6.94 6.26
CA ALA A 67 33.60 -6.66 6.50
C ALA A 67 32.76 -7.86 6.05
N TYR A 68 31.77 -8.23 6.86
CA TYR A 68 30.88 -9.34 6.62
C TYR A 68 29.44 -8.86 6.49
N ALA A 69 28.84 -9.09 5.32
CA ALA A 69 27.42 -8.85 5.10
C ALA A 69 26.64 -10.07 5.60
N VAL A 70 25.80 -9.89 6.62
CA VAL A 70 25.02 -10.99 7.19
C VAL A 70 23.86 -11.31 6.25
N CYS A 71 23.73 -12.58 5.87
CA CYS A 71 22.54 -13.08 5.19
C CYS A 71 21.37 -13.06 6.18
N THR A 72 20.41 -12.16 5.97
CA THR A 72 19.27 -11.99 6.87
C THR A 72 18.27 -13.13 6.69
N PRO A 73 17.96 -13.92 7.73
CA PRO A 73 16.99 -15.00 7.65
C PRO A 73 15.56 -14.45 7.61
N GLU A 74 14.62 -15.30 7.21
CA GLU A 74 13.20 -15.02 7.36
C GLU A 74 12.85 -14.83 8.85
N LEU A 75 12.20 -13.71 9.16
CA LEU A 75 11.76 -13.38 10.50
C LEU A 75 10.33 -13.88 10.71
N SER A 76 10.11 -14.59 11.81
CA SER A 76 8.78 -15.10 12.18
C SER A 76 8.08 -14.06 13.06
N PHE A 77 7.24 -13.23 12.43
CA PHE A 77 6.52 -12.13 13.09
C PHE A 77 5.32 -12.63 13.90
N ASP A 78 5.06 -11.98 15.03
CA ASP A 78 3.81 -12.08 15.75
C ASP A 78 2.77 -11.17 15.08
N SER A 79 2.10 -11.74 14.07
CA SER A 79 1.05 -11.03 13.32
C SER A 79 -0.12 -10.61 14.20
N THR A 80 -0.41 -11.36 15.27
CA THR A 80 -1.45 -11.02 16.24
C THR A 80 -1.06 -9.75 16.98
N TYR A 81 0.14 -9.71 17.56
CA TYR A 81 0.63 -8.51 18.23
C TYR A 81 0.56 -7.28 17.33
N LEU A 82 1.05 -7.38 16.08
CA LEU A 82 1.02 -6.26 15.13
C LEU A 82 -0.41 -5.85 14.73
N ALA A 83 -1.34 -6.80 14.56
CA ALA A 83 -2.73 -6.53 14.21
C ALA A 83 -3.49 -5.78 15.30
N TYR A 84 -3.19 -6.07 16.57
CA TYR A 84 -3.92 -5.55 17.73
C TYR A 84 -3.29 -4.32 18.40
N LEU A 85 -2.23 -3.75 17.80
CA LEU A 85 -1.67 -2.47 18.25
C LEU A 85 -2.76 -1.39 18.21
N LYS A 86 -3.00 -0.76 19.37
CA LYS A 86 -4.00 0.31 19.52
C LYS A 86 -3.45 1.69 19.15
N ASP A 87 -2.17 1.90 19.43
CA ASP A 87 -1.44 3.13 19.19
C ASP A 87 -0.05 2.81 18.62
N PRO A 88 0.59 3.76 17.91
CA PRO A 88 1.97 3.59 17.49
C PRO A 88 2.91 3.37 18.67
N VAL A 89 3.84 2.43 18.54
CA VAL A 89 4.78 2.04 19.60
C VAL A 89 6.22 2.18 19.11
N PRO A 90 7.11 2.91 19.81
CA PRO A 90 8.52 2.92 19.46
C PRO A 90 9.13 1.53 19.67
N ALA A 91 9.90 1.06 18.70
CA ALA A 91 10.62 -0.21 18.78
C ALA A 91 12.09 -0.01 18.42
N THR A 92 12.95 -0.92 18.87
CA THR A 92 14.37 -0.92 18.55
C THR A 92 14.80 -2.31 18.15
N VAL A 93 15.37 -2.44 16.95
CA VAL A 93 16.05 -3.66 16.48
C VAL A 93 17.49 -3.60 16.95
N PHE A 94 17.95 -4.71 17.53
CA PHE A 94 19.32 -4.91 17.97
C PHE A 94 19.92 -6.06 17.19
N VAL A 95 21.18 -5.89 16.79
CA VAL A 95 22.01 -6.94 16.21
C VAL A 95 23.27 -7.00 17.06
N SER A 96 23.42 -8.09 17.83
CA SER A 96 24.62 -8.37 18.62
C SER A 96 25.49 -9.39 17.89
N LEU A 97 26.80 -9.18 17.96
CA LEU A 97 27.80 -10.19 17.68
C LEU A 97 28.27 -10.73 19.03
N GLU A 98 28.15 -12.04 19.22
CA GLU A 98 28.48 -12.74 20.45
C GLU A 98 29.61 -13.75 20.25
N LYS A 99 30.48 -13.86 21.24
CA LYS A 99 31.52 -14.90 21.35
C LYS A 99 31.45 -15.53 22.73
N ASP A 100 31.34 -16.85 22.81
CA ASP A 100 31.27 -17.58 24.08
C ASP A 100 30.18 -17.05 25.03
N GLY A 101 29.05 -16.57 24.48
CA GLY A 101 27.93 -15.99 25.22
C GLY A 101 28.13 -14.54 25.68
N GLN A 102 29.24 -13.89 25.31
CA GLN A 102 29.50 -12.48 25.60
C GLN A 102 29.35 -11.62 24.35
N ILE A 103 28.67 -10.48 24.46
CA ILE A 103 28.51 -9.53 23.37
C ILE A 103 29.86 -8.84 23.11
N VAL A 104 30.43 -9.05 21.92
CA VAL A 104 31.68 -8.40 21.48
C VAL A 104 31.41 -7.10 20.73
N ALA A 105 30.25 -6.97 20.09
CA ALA A 105 29.79 -5.74 19.45
C ALA A 105 28.27 -5.75 19.33
N GLU A 106 27.63 -4.58 19.36
CA GLU A 106 26.19 -4.43 19.16
C GLU A 106 25.89 -3.21 18.29
N GLY A 107 24.96 -3.36 17.36
CA GLY A 107 24.35 -2.29 16.59
C GLY A 107 22.86 -2.23 16.92
N LYS A 108 22.30 -1.01 16.94
CA LYS A 108 20.86 -0.81 17.13
C LYS A 108 20.27 0.27 16.23
N ARG A 109 19.01 0.10 15.86
CA ARG A 109 18.21 1.10 15.12
C ARG A 109 16.80 1.17 15.66
N GLY A 110 16.34 2.40 15.87
CA GLY A 110 14.97 2.68 16.26
C GLY A 110 14.03 2.65 15.05
N MET A 111 12.79 2.29 15.30
CA MET A 111 11.67 2.30 14.35
C MET A 111 10.37 2.57 15.10
N THR A 112 9.28 2.76 14.36
CA THR A 112 7.94 2.89 14.90
C THR A 112 7.08 1.74 14.42
N LEU A 113 6.46 1.02 15.35
CA LEU A 113 5.38 0.09 15.04
C LEU A 113 4.09 0.88 14.89
N ILE A 114 3.39 0.70 13.78
CA ILE A 114 2.10 1.34 13.52
C ILE A 114 0.96 0.36 13.68
N THR A 115 -0.21 0.91 14.00
CA THR A 115 -1.48 0.18 14.11
C THR A 115 -1.87 -0.42 12.75
N ALA A 116 -2.80 -1.38 12.74
CA ALA A 116 -3.20 -2.03 11.50
C ALA A 116 -3.85 -1.06 10.48
N ASP A 117 -4.50 -0.02 10.99
CA ASP A 117 -5.09 1.10 10.25
C ASP A 117 -4.08 2.24 10.00
N GLY A 118 -2.81 2.02 10.34
CA GLY A 118 -1.73 2.95 10.13
C GLY A 118 -1.16 2.87 8.71
N TRP A 119 -0.80 4.04 8.17
CA TRP A 119 -0.02 4.18 6.96
C TRP A 119 1.35 4.78 7.27
N SER A 120 2.40 4.26 6.65
CA SER A 120 3.78 4.64 6.95
C SER A 120 4.15 6.08 6.54
N GLY A 121 3.32 6.72 5.72
CA GLY A 121 3.54 8.05 5.17
C GLY A 121 4.28 8.04 3.83
N SER A 122 4.38 9.19 3.18
CA SER A 122 4.90 9.30 1.81
C SER A 122 6.41 9.05 1.67
N GLU A 123 7.19 9.27 2.72
CA GLU A 123 8.66 9.17 2.66
C GLU A 123 9.23 7.76 2.86
N THR A 124 8.40 6.75 3.13
CA THR A 124 8.87 5.42 3.55
C THR A 124 8.46 4.31 2.59
N LEU A 125 7.20 3.89 2.64
CA LEU A 125 6.60 2.87 1.78
C LEU A 125 5.21 3.35 1.34
N PRO A 126 5.16 4.43 0.52
CA PRO A 126 3.90 5.05 0.13
C PRO A 126 2.90 4.07 -0.51
N GLU A 127 3.38 3.07 -1.23
CA GLU A 127 2.58 2.01 -1.85
C GLU A 127 1.75 1.20 -0.85
N LEU A 128 2.13 1.16 0.45
CA LEU A 128 1.34 0.51 1.49
C LEU A 128 0.00 1.21 1.75
N LEU A 129 -0.22 2.44 1.25
CA LEU A 129 -1.55 3.05 1.25
C LEU A 129 -2.57 2.15 0.52
N SER A 130 -2.13 1.45 -0.54
CA SER A 130 -2.98 0.54 -1.31
C SER A 130 -3.50 -0.64 -0.49
N VAL A 131 -2.82 -1.02 0.59
CA VAL A 131 -3.19 -2.13 1.46
C VAL A 131 -4.42 -1.78 2.31
N LEU A 132 -4.67 -0.48 2.53
CA LEU A 132 -5.87 0.05 3.20
C LEU A 132 -7.08 0.20 2.27
N VAL A 133 -6.92 -0.03 0.97
CA VAL A 133 -8.05 -0.18 0.04
C VAL A 133 -8.60 -1.59 0.19
N SER A 134 -9.84 -1.72 0.64
CA SER A 134 -10.42 -2.97 1.13
C SER A 134 -11.66 -3.39 0.32
N PRO A 135 -11.49 -3.80 -0.96
CA PRO A 135 -12.60 -4.06 -1.88
C PRO A 135 -13.49 -5.25 -1.47
N ALA A 136 -12.94 -6.20 -0.69
CA ALA A 136 -13.62 -7.44 -0.32
C ALA A 136 -14.41 -7.35 1.00
N GLN A 137 -14.40 -6.19 1.68
CA GLN A 137 -15.13 -6.04 2.95
C GLN A 137 -16.66 -6.10 2.70
N PRO A 138 -17.44 -6.75 3.58
CA PRO A 138 -18.88 -6.92 3.39
C PRO A 138 -19.65 -5.61 3.17
N GLU A 139 -19.28 -4.54 3.86
CA GLU A 139 -19.90 -3.20 3.72
C GLU A 139 -19.64 -2.60 2.34
N ILE A 140 -18.44 -2.82 1.80
CA ILE A 140 -18.03 -2.35 0.47
C ILE A 140 -18.77 -3.14 -0.60
N ASP A 141 -18.80 -4.47 -0.48
CA ASP A 141 -19.52 -5.34 -1.40
C ASP A 141 -21.03 -5.00 -1.47
N LYS A 142 -21.68 -4.74 -0.32
CA LYS A 142 -23.08 -4.33 -0.26
C LYS A 142 -23.34 -3.05 -1.07
N ILE A 143 -22.50 -2.03 -0.93
CA ILE A 143 -22.65 -0.75 -1.63
C ILE A 143 -22.33 -0.91 -3.12
N ALA A 144 -21.25 -1.60 -3.46
CA ALA A 144 -20.85 -1.86 -4.85
C ALA A 144 -21.92 -2.69 -5.59
N SER A 145 -22.49 -3.69 -4.93
CA SER A 145 -23.60 -4.50 -5.46
C SER A 145 -24.87 -3.66 -5.68
N ALA A 146 -25.22 -2.78 -4.75
CA ALA A 146 -26.36 -1.87 -4.91
C ALA A 146 -26.17 -0.90 -6.10
N ALA A 147 -24.99 -0.30 -6.24
CA ALA A 147 -24.65 0.55 -7.37
C ALA A 147 -24.69 -0.23 -8.70
N SER A 148 -24.14 -1.44 -8.72
CA SER A 148 -24.18 -2.34 -9.88
C SER A 148 -25.62 -2.64 -10.31
N GLN A 149 -26.53 -2.91 -9.36
CA GLN A 149 -27.93 -3.18 -9.66
C GLN A 149 -28.64 -1.97 -10.27
N VAL A 150 -28.34 -0.75 -9.82
CA VAL A 150 -28.86 0.48 -10.44
C VAL A 150 -28.39 0.60 -11.88
N LEU A 151 -27.11 0.32 -12.15
CA LEU A 151 -26.53 0.41 -13.49
C LEU A 151 -27.07 -0.66 -14.44
N ILE A 152 -27.28 -1.89 -13.96
CA ILE A 152 -27.94 -2.97 -14.72
C ILE A 152 -29.38 -2.57 -15.07
N THR A 153 -30.13 -2.03 -14.10
CA THR A 153 -31.53 -1.62 -14.31
C THR A 153 -31.65 -0.49 -15.34
N ARG A 154 -30.63 0.39 -15.42
CA ARG A 154 -30.55 1.46 -16.43
C ARG A 154 -30.06 0.97 -17.81
N GLY A 155 -29.79 -0.32 -17.98
CA GLY A 155 -29.28 -0.90 -19.23
C GLY A 155 -27.83 -0.50 -19.55
N ILE A 156 -27.10 0.03 -18.57
CA ILE A 156 -25.71 0.48 -18.71
C ILE A 156 -24.75 -0.71 -18.55
N PHE A 157 -25.13 -1.69 -17.73
CA PHE A 157 -24.41 -2.94 -17.57
C PHE A 157 -25.17 -4.18 -17.99
N ARG A 158 -24.41 -5.09 -18.61
CA ARG A 158 -24.79 -6.49 -18.76
C ARG A 158 -24.14 -7.28 -17.63
N LYS A 159 -24.86 -8.27 -17.09
CA LYS A 159 -24.51 -9.08 -15.91
C LYS A 159 -23.18 -9.86 -15.98
N ARG A 160 -22.33 -9.64 -17.00
CA ARG A 160 -21.11 -10.42 -17.30
C ARG A 160 -19.89 -9.63 -17.78
N GLU A 161 -19.92 -8.30 -17.82
CA GLU A 161 -18.72 -7.53 -18.19
C GLU A 161 -17.92 -7.16 -16.94
N TYR A 162 -17.23 -8.11 -16.32
CA TYR A 162 -16.13 -7.76 -15.41
C TYR A 162 -14.85 -7.69 -16.27
N GLY A 163 -14.29 -6.49 -16.42
CA GLY A 163 -12.93 -6.32 -16.98
C GLY A 163 -12.81 -5.81 -18.42
N ASN A 164 -13.89 -5.46 -19.13
CA ASN A 164 -13.77 -4.79 -20.44
C ASN A 164 -14.77 -3.62 -20.59
N HIS A 165 -14.74 -2.72 -19.62
CA HIS A 165 -15.63 -1.57 -19.59
C HIS A 165 -15.18 -0.51 -20.61
N SER A 166 -16.14 0.03 -21.36
CA SER A 166 -15.89 1.24 -22.13
C SER A 166 -15.55 2.41 -21.21
N PRO A 167 -14.77 3.42 -21.66
CA PRO A 167 -14.53 4.63 -20.87
C PRO A 167 -15.82 5.29 -20.38
N LYS A 168 -16.86 5.29 -21.22
CA LYS A 168 -18.18 5.82 -20.85
C LYS A 168 -18.79 5.04 -19.69
N SER A 169 -18.70 3.71 -19.72
CA SER A 169 -19.21 2.84 -18.64
C SER A 169 -18.47 3.10 -17.33
N ILE A 170 -17.15 3.29 -17.36
CA ILE A 170 -16.35 3.63 -16.16
C ILE A 170 -16.79 4.97 -15.59
N MET A 171 -16.93 6.00 -16.43
CA MET A 171 -17.43 7.30 -16.00
C MET A 171 -18.81 7.19 -15.34
N THR A 172 -19.72 6.37 -15.88
CA THR A 172 -21.04 6.17 -15.28
C THR A 172 -20.99 5.37 -13.97
N MET A 173 -20.05 4.44 -13.80
CA MET A 173 -19.80 3.79 -12.49
C MET A 173 -19.35 4.79 -11.45
N MET A 174 -18.37 5.62 -11.81
CA MET A 174 -17.85 6.64 -10.92
C MET A 174 -18.97 7.57 -10.46
N GLU A 175 -19.77 8.07 -11.40
CA GLU A 175 -20.92 8.94 -11.09
C GLU A 175 -21.97 8.24 -10.21
N CYS A 176 -22.29 6.98 -10.51
CA CYS A 176 -23.26 6.21 -9.71
C CYS A 176 -22.77 5.99 -8.27
N LEU A 177 -21.51 5.61 -8.09
CA LEU A 177 -20.89 5.48 -6.76
C LEU A 177 -20.81 6.82 -6.04
N TYR A 178 -20.50 7.91 -6.75
CA TYR A 178 -20.47 9.26 -6.19
C TYR A 178 -21.83 9.64 -5.59
N HIS A 179 -22.91 9.45 -6.34
CA HIS A 179 -24.25 9.70 -5.83
C HIS A 179 -24.65 8.76 -4.70
N THR A 180 -24.27 7.48 -4.79
CA THR A 180 -24.53 6.48 -3.74
C THR A 180 -23.87 6.87 -2.43
N LEU A 181 -22.58 7.23 -2.45
CA LEU A 181 -21.86 7.67 -1.25
C LEU A 181 -22.45 8.95 -0.65
N ARG A 182 -22.91 9.90 -1.48
CA ARG A 182 -23.56 11.12 -0.96
C ARG A 182 -24.85 10.83 -0.19
N THR A 183 -25.52 9.70 -0.44
CA THR A 183 -26.68 9.29 0.37
C THR A 183 -26.31 8.91 1.81
N LEU A 184 -25.05 8.53 2.06
CA LEU A 184 -24.55 8.23 3.41
C LEU A 184 -24.38 9.49 4.27
N ARG A 185 -24.41 10.68 3.65
CA ARG A 185 -24.28 11.99 4.32
C ARG A 185 -23.02 12.09 5.18
N LEU A 186 -21.85 11.81 4.59
CA LEU A 186 -20.56 11.83 5.29
C LEU A 186 -20.21 13.23 5.81
N SER A 187 -19.81 13.36 7.07
CA SER A 187 -19.24 14.60 7.64
C SER A 187 -17.73 14.67 7.38
N TYR A 188 -17.27 15.77 6.80
CA TYR A 188 -15.85 15.98 6.58
C TYR A 188 -15.12 16.29 7.88
N ALA A 189 -14.13 15.46 8.24
CA ALA A 189 -13.25 15.74 9.36
C ALA A 189 -12.15 16.71 8.90
N MET A 190 -12.27 17.99 9.30
CA MET A 190 -11.35 19.06 8.87
C MET A 190 -9.90 18.89 9.32
N GLN A 191 -9.62 18.05 10.31
CA GLN A 191 -8.25 17.73 10.70
C GLN A 191 -7.64 16.78 9.66
N ALA A 192 -7.25 17.34 8.51
CA ALA A 192 -6.42 16.64 7.56
C ALA A 192 -4.99 16.58 8.10
N PRO A 193 -4.42 15.39 8.34
CA PRO A 193 -3.02 15.31 8.71
C PRO A 193 -2.15 15.78 7.54
N ASP A 194 -0.96 16.28 7.86
CA ASP A 194 0.08 16.49 6.86
C ASP A 194 0.55 15.10 6.38
N TYR A 195 0.30 14.76 5.11
CA TYR A 195 0.57 13.44 4.56
C TYR A 195 2.07 13.11 4.44
N SER A 196 2.95 14.09 4.68
CA SER A 196 4.40 13.88 4.85
C SER A 196 4.76 13.27 6.21
N GLN A 197 3.85 13.30 7.20
CA GLN A 197 4.10 12.72 8.52
C GLN A 197 4.21 11.19 8.46
N LYS A 198 5.09 10.65 9.29
CA LYS A 198 5.32 9.21 9.43
C LYS A 198 4.28 8.59 10.37
N GLY A 199 3.71 7.45 9.97
CA GLY A 199 2.83 6.66 10.84
C GLY A 199 1.46 7.28 11.08
N LEU A 200 0.78 7.66 10.00
CA LEU A 200 -0.55 8.26 10.02
C LEU A 200 -1.61 7.21 10.29
N LYS A 201 -2.38 7.39 11.37
CA LYS A 201 -3.55 6.57 11.67
C LYS A 201 -4.73 7.04 10.81
N LEU A 202 -5.30 6.13 10.02
CA LEU A 202 -6.42 6.40 9.13
C LEU A 202 -7.58 5.48 9.50
N LYS A 203 -8.82 5.94 9.30
CA LYS A 203 -9.95 5.01 9.32
C LYS A 203 -9.96 4.13 8.08
N PHE A 204 -10.19 2.85 8.30
CA PHE A 204 -10.57 1.94 7.23
C PHE A 204 -11.90 2.36 6.56
N PRO A 205 -12.13 1.97 5.29
CA PRO A 205 -13.37 2.24 4.56
C PRO A 205 -14.67 1.93 5.34
N GLU A 206 -14.75 0.79 6.02
CA GLU A 206 -15.91 0.41 6.82
C GLU A 206 -16.10 1.30 8.06
N GLY A 207 -15.00 1.81 8.62
CA GLY A 207 -15.02 2.79 9.71
C GLY A 207 -15.60 4.13 9.27
N VAL A 208 -15.29 4.58 8.04
CA VAL A 208 -15.88 5.79 7.44
C VAL A 208 -17.39 5.59 7.21
N ILE A 209 -17.81 4.43 6.72
CA ILE A 209 -19.24 4.10 6.53
C ILE A 209 -19.98 4.10 7.87
N HIS A 210 -19.43 3.42 8.87
CA HIS A 210 -20.04 3.25 10.19
C HIS A 210 -20.17 4.60 10.93
N THR A 211 -19.08 5.37 10.99
CA THR A 211 -19.06 6.67 11.68
C THR A 211 -19.67 7.80 10.85
N ARG A 212 -19.94 7.56 9.56
CA ARG A 212 -20.35 8.57 8.56
C ARG A 212 -19.46 9.80 8.58
N SER A 213 -18.17 9.63 8.79
CA SER A 213 -17.22 10.74 8.84
C SER A 213 -15.81 10.28 8.51
N GLY A 214 -15.09 11.10 7.73
CA GLY A 214 -13.68 10.90 7.44
C GLY A 214 -13.03 12.16 6.90
N ASN A 215 -11.70 12.18 6.89
CA ASN A 215 -10.90 13.19 6.20
C ASN A 215 -10.84 12.89 4.68
N SER A 216 -10.17 13.76 3.90
CA SER A 216 -10.03 13.61 2.45
C SER A 216 -9.43 12.26 2.05
N LEU A 217 -8.36 11.81 2.71
CA LEU A 217 -7.70 10.55 2.40
C LEU A 217 -8.56 9.32 2.76
N GLU A 218 -9.21 9.33 3.92
CA GLU A 218 -10.10 8.24 4.35
C GLU A 218 -11.30 8.09 3.39
N ILE A 219 -11.85 9.20 2.91
CA ILE A 219 -12.92 9.19 1.90
C ILE A 219 -12.38 8.70 0.55
N ALA A 220 -11.17 9.10 0.16
CA ALA A 220 -10.51 8.60 -1.05
C ALA A 220 -10.30 7.08 -0.98
N LEU A 221 -9.86 6.54 0.16
CA LEU A 221 -9.71 5.09 0.40
C LEU A 221 -11.04 4.35 0.29
N LEU A 222 -12.12 4.91 0.86
CA LEU A 222 -13.47 4.35 0.74
C LEU A 222 -13.91 4.29 -0.73
N TYR A 223 -13.76 5.38 -1.47
CA TYR A 223 -14.19 5.42 -2.86
C TYR A 223 -13.32 4.54 -3.77
N ALA A 224 -12.00 4.49 -3.54
CA ALA A 224 -11.11 3.57 -4.22
C ALA A 224 -11.50 2.10 -3.96
N SER A 225 -11.90 1.76 -2.72
CA SER A 225 -12.34 0.40 -2.38
C SER A 225 -13.60 0.00 -3.15
N LEU A 226 -14.55 0.92 -3.30
CA LEU A 226 -15.76 0.70 -4.10
C LEU A 226 -15.46 0.57 -5.60
N LEU A 227 -14.54 1.38 -6.13
CA LEU A 227 -14.10 1.28 -7.52
C LEU A 227 -13.42 -0.07 -7.77
N GLU A 228 -12.47 -0.47 -6.92
CA GLU A 228 -11.78 -1.76 -7.04
C GLU A 228 -12.76 -2.93 -6.92
N ALA A 229 -13.75 -2.87 -6.02
CA ALA A 229 -14.81 -3.87 -5.90
C ALA A 229 -15.68 -4.00 -7.16
N MET A 230 -15.86 -2.91 -7.91
CA MET A 230 -16.54 -2.91 -9.21
C MET A 230 -15.62 -3.29 -10.38
N GLY A 231 -14.38 -3.73 -10.12
CA GLY A 231 -13.41 -4.09 -11.15
C GLY A 231 -12.81 -2.89 -11.89
N CYS A 232 -12.91 -1.68 -11.32
CA CYS A 232 -12.24 -0.48 -11.83
C CYS A 232 -10.80 -0.39 -11.32
N HIS A 233 -10.03 0.55 -11.86
CA HIS A 233 -8.61 0.73 -11.55
C HIS A 233 -8.38 2.08 -10.87
N PRO A 234 -8.60 2.16 -9.54
CA PRO A 234 -8.47 3.41 -8.81
C PRO A 234 -7.01 3.84 -8.63
N VAL A 235 -6.84 5.14 -8.47
CA VAL A 235 -5.58 5.82 -8.14
C VAL A 235 -5.87 6.84 -7.05
N ILE A 236 -4.97 7.03 -6.09
CA ILE A 236 -5.10 8.07 -5.07
C ILE A 236 -3.93 9.04 -5.23
N ALA A 237 -4.18 10.34 -5.40
CA ALA A 237 -3.15 11.36 -5.46
C ALA A 237 -3.19 12.27 -4.22
N LEU A 238 -2.03 12.65 -3.71
CA LEU A 238 -1.90 13.50 -2.53
C LEU A 238 -1.31 14.86 -2.92
N PHE A 239 -1.94 15.92 -2.44
CA PHE A 239 -1.57 17.32 -2.63
C PHE A 239 -1.50 18.01 -1.26
N GLY A 240 -0.33 18.04 -0.62
CA GLY A 240 -0.17 18.53 0.75
C GLY A 240 -1.08 17.79 1.74
N SER A 241 -2.18 18.42 2.16
CA SER A 241 -3.21 17.84 3.05
C SER A 241 -4.51 17.43 2.32
N GLN A 242 -4.54 17.57 1.00
CA GLN A 242 -5.65 17.15 0.14
C GLN A 242 -5.38 15.81 -0.50
N ALA A 243 -6.44 15.01 -0.68
CA ALA A 243 -6.38 13.76 -1.41
C ALA A 243 -7.39 13.81 -2.56
N LEU A 244 -6.96 13.40 -3.74
CA LEU A 244 -7.81 13.16 -4.90
C LEU A 244 -7.93 11.67 -5.12
N VAL A 245 -9.09 11.22 -5.59
CA VAL A 245 -9.28 9.84 -6.03
C VAL A 245 -9.61 9.83 -7.51
N GLY A 246 -8.85 9.07 -8.26
CA GLY A 246 -8.99 8.90 -9.70
C GLY A 246 -9.33 7.47 -10.06
N CYS A 247 -9.75 7.27 -11.30
CA CYS A 247 -9.88 5.95 -11.91
C CYS A 247 -9.37 6.00 -13.34
N PHE A 248 -8.57 5.01 -13.73
CA PHE A 248 -8.27 4.83 -15.15
C PHE A 248 -9.57 4.50 -15.89
N ILE A 249 -9.85 5.24 -16.97
CA ILE A 249 -11.03 5.01 -17.84
C ILE A 249 -10.78 3.92 -18.89
N ARG A 250 -9.62 3.24 -18.79
CA ARG A 250 -9.21 2.09 -19.60
C ARG A 250 -8.39 1.14 -18.74
N GLU A 251 -8.08 -0.02 -19.32
CA GLU A 251 -7.13 -0.98 -18.79
C GLU A 251 -5.68 -0.48 -18.92
N LEU A 252 -5.34 0.51 -18.10
CA LEU A 252 -4.00 1.11 -18.00
C LEU A 252 -3.54 1.13 -16.54
N CYS A 253 -2.24 1.37 -16.35
CA CYS A 253 -1.64 1.63 -15.05
C CYS A 253 -0.39 2.50 -15.24
N TYR A 254 0.08 3.12 -14.16
CA TYR A 254 1.36 3.81 -14.13
C TYR A 254 2.56 2.83 -14.20
N PRO A 255 3.76 3.33 -14.55
CA PRO A 255 4.97 2.49 -14.62
C PRO A 255 5.37 1.88 -13.27
N SER A 256 5.04 2.54 -12.16
CA SER A 256 5.35 2.14 -10.79
C SER A 256 4.10 2.25 -9.90
N PRO A 257 3.98 1.46 -8.81
CA PRO A 257 2.89 1.61 -7.85
C PRO A 257 2.76 3.03 -7.29
N VAL A 258 3.87 3.75 -7.23
CA VAL A 258 3.94 5.13 -6.77
C VAL A 258 4.64 5.97 -7.83
N VAL A 259 4.05 7.12 -8.13
CA VAL A 259 4.61 8.14 -9.01
C VAL A 259 4.64 9.47 -8.28
N ASP A 260 5.80 10.12 -8.25
CA ASP A 260 6.08 11.39 -7.57
C ASP A 260 6.35 12.54 -8.56
N THR A 261 6.31 12.24 -9.86
CA THR A 261 6.44 13.22 -10.95
C THR A 261 5.04 13.68 -11.38
N TYR A 262 4.74 14.97 -11.18
CA TYR A 262 3.41 15.57 -11.38
C TYR A 262 2.84 15.35 -12.79
N GLU A 263 3.67 15.46 -13.82
CA GLU A 263 3.28 15.28 -15.23
C GLU A 263 2.68 13.89 -15.49
N THR A 264 3.08 12.88 -14.69
CA THR A 264 2.59 11.51 -14.80
C THR A 264 1.08 11.42 -14.54
N LEU A 265 0.50 12.35 -13.77
CA LEU A 265 -0.95 12.40 -13.52
C LEU A 265 -1.78 12.62 -14.79
N PHE A 266 -1.16 13.21 -15.83
CA PHE A 266 -1.81 13.59 -17.09
C PHE A 266 -1.55 12.59 -18.22
N LEU A 267 -1.29 11.32 -17.88
CA LEU A 267 -1.11 10.24 -18.86
C LEU A 267 -2.21 10.31 -19.93
N PRO A 268 -1.87 10.48 -21.22
CA PRO A 268 -2.88 10.58 -22.27
C PRO A 268 -3.56 9.24 -22.53
N ASP A 269 -4.84 9.26 -22.90
CA ASP A 269 -5.54 8.09 -23.41
C ASP A 269 -4.89 7.69 -24.76
N PRO A 270 -4.32 6.47 -24.89
CA PRO A 270 -3.64 6.03 -26.11
C PRO A 270 -4.56 6.00 -27.34
N ILE A 271 -5.88 5.89 -27.15
CA ILE A 271 -6.87 5.88 -28.24
C ILE A 271 -7.41 7.29 -28.51
N THR A 272 -7.40 8.18 -27.52
CA THR A 272 -7.86 9.56 -27.67
C THR A 272 -6.88 10.51 -26.98
N PRO A 273 -5.70 10.79 -27.59
CA PRO A 273 -4.59 11.47 -26.91
C PRO A 273 -4.88 12.87 -26.35
N LYS A 274 -5.99 13.49 -26.77
CA LYS A 274 -6.49 14.76 -26.24
C LYS A 274 -7.21 14.64 -24.89
N LYS A 275 -7.42 13.42 -24.39
CA LYS A 275 -8.06 13.13 -23.10
C LYS A 275 -7.05 12.48 -22.18
N GLU A 276 -7.17 12.77 -20.90
CA GLU A 276 -6.44 12.07 -19.84
C GLU A 276 -6.99 10.65 -19.67
N ALA A 277 -6.09 9.71 -19.37
CA ALA A 277 -6.41 8.32 -19.10
C ALA A 277 -7.05 8.10 -17.72
N VAL A 278 -6.92 9.08 -16.81
CA VAL A 278 -7.47 9.05 -15.45
C VAL A 278 -8.52 10.14 -15.30
N CYS A 279 -9.70 9.78 -14.78
CA CYS A 279 -10.68 10.75 -14.33
C CYS A 279 -10.52 10.97 -12.82
N TRP A 280 -10.18 12.18 -12.42
CA TRP A 280 -9.97 12.58 -11.02
C TRP A 280 -11.23 13.18 -10.39
N ILE A 281 -11.41 12.96 -9.09
CA ILE A 281 -12.48 13.53 -8.26
C ILE A 281 -11.85 14.05 -6.96
N ASP A 282 -12.28 15.24 -6.55
CA ASP A 282 -11.97 15.77 -5.23
C ASP A 282 -12.69 14.96 -4.15
N SER A 283 -11.93 14.35 -3.24
CA SER A 283 -12.50 13.56 -2.14
C SER A 283 -13.31 14.41 -1.15
N GLY A 284 -13.02 15.72 -1.03
CA GLY A 284 -13.81 16.64 -0.22
C GLY A 284 -15.24 16.82 -0.74
N SER A 285 -15.44 16.68 -2.05
CA SER A 285 -16.74 16.84 -2.72
C SER A 285 -17.75 15.73 -2.42
N PHE A 286 -17.36 14.67 -1.69
CA PHE A 286 -18.30 13.65 -1.18
C PHE A 286 -18.98 14.07 0.13
N ALA A 287 -18.44 15.06 0.84
CA ALA A 287 -18.95 15.51 2.13
C ALA A 287 -20.36 16.12 2.02
N TYR A 288 -21.21 15.78 2.98
CA TYR A 288 -22.54 16.34 3.11
C TYR A 288 -22.51 17.84 3.38
N GLY A 289 -23.55 18.56 2.93
CA GLY A 289 -23.65 20.02 3.03
C GLY A 289 -23.05 20.75 1.82
N THR A 290 -22.28 20.06 0.97
CA THR A 290 -21.87 20.56 -0.33
C THR A 290 -22.90 20.14 -1.40
N ALA A 291 -23.43 21.08 -2.18
CA ALA A 291 -24.38 20.81 -3.27
C ALA A 291 -23.64 20.70 -4.61
N ILE A 292 -22.63 19.84 -4.69
CA ILE A 292 -21.72 19.73 -5.83
C ILE A 292 -22.19 18.58 -6.74
N SER A 293 -22.22 18.78 -8.06
CA SER A 293 -22.52 17.69 -9.01
C SER A 293 -21.28 16.82 -9.25
N PHE A 294 -21.43 15.62 -9.82
CA PHE A 294 -20.28 14.80 -10.19
C PHE A 294 -19.34 15.54 -11.16
N ALA A 295 -19.90 16.22 -12.16
CA ALA A 295 -19.13 17.02 -13.11
C ALA A 295 -18.36 18.16 -12.43
N ASP A 296 -18.96 18.80 -11.42
CA ASP A 296 -18.30 19.84 -10.63
C ASP A 296 -17.19 19.27 -9.74
N ALA A 297 -17.38 18.08 -9.15
CA ALA A 297 -16.37 17.41 -8.36
C ALA A 297 -15.13 17.03 -9.21
N VAL A 298 -15.35 16.59 -10.45
CA VAL A 298 -14.28 16.33 -11.44
C VAL A 298 -13.56 17.62 -11.82
N ARG A 299 -14.32 18.71 -12.04
CA ARG A 299 -13.74 20.03 -12.35
C ARG A 299 -12.92 20.57 -11.18
N ASN A 300 -13.40 20.42 -9.95
CA ASN A 300 -12.68 20.84 -8.75
C ASN A 300 -11.35 20.09 -8.61
N ALA A 301 -11.34 18.77 -8.88
CA ALA A 301 -10.11 17.99 -8.90
C ALA A 301 -9.10 18.56 -9.91
N LYS A 302 -9.55 18.91 -11.13
CA LYS A 302 -8.69 19.54 -12.14
C LYS A 302 -8.14 20.90 -11.70
N ASN A 303 -8.96 21.72 -11.05
CA ASN A 303 -8.51 22.99 -10.50
C ASN A 303 -7.43 22.77 -9.43
N ILE A 304 -7.65 21.85 -8.48
CA ILE A 304 -6.64 21.49 -7.47
C ILE A 304 -5.33 21.05 -8.13
N MET A 305 -5.40 20.16 -9.13
CA MET A 305 -4.20 19.70 -9.84
C MET A 305 -3.45 20.88 -10.47
N ASN A 306 -4.15 21.77 -11.19
CA ASN A 306 -3.53 22.89 -11.91
C ASN A 306 -3.05 24.03 -11.01
N ASP A 307 -3.79 24.33 -9.93
CA ASP A 307 -3.57 25.51 -9.08
C ASP A 307 -2.63 25.21 -7.90
N HIS A 308 -2.41 23.93 -7.58
CA HIS A 308 -1.60 23.48 -6.43
C HIS A 308 -0.49 22.50 -6.82
N THR A 309 0.10 22.68 -8.00
CA THR A 309 1.19 21.85 -8.55
C THR A 309 2.35 21.66 -7.56
N GLU A 310 2.71 22.72 -6.84
CA GLU A 310 3.78 22.79 -5.86
C GLU A 310 3.52 21.97 -4.59
N HIS A 311 2.27 21.57 -4.38
CA HIS A 311 1.84 20.73 -3.27
C HIS A 311 1.71 19.26 -3.66
N PHE A 312 1.92 18.89 -4.93
CA PHE A 312 1.89 17.50 -5.34
C PHE A 312 2.95 16.70 -4.58
N VAL A 313 2.52 15.63 -3.91
CA VAL A 313 3.40 14.73 -3.16
C VAL A 313 3.67 13.47 -3.98
N MET A 314 2.60 12.78 -4.37
CA MET A 314 2.66 11.53 -5.14
C MET A 314 1.26 11.05 -5.52
N ALA A 315 1.20 10.04 -6.38
CA ALA A 315 0.02 9.20 -6.59
C ALA A 315 0.33 7.71 -6.43
N VAL A 316 -0.61 6.99 -5.83
CA VAL A 316 -0.57 5.54 -5.62
C VAL A 316 -1.58 4.87 -6.57
N ASP A 317 -1.07 4.11 -7.53
CA ASP A 317 -1.86 3.28 -8.43
C ASP A 317 -2.15 1.93 -7.76
N ILE A 318 -3.42 1.73 -7.39
CA ILE A 318 -3.85 0.54 -6.63
C ILE A 318 -3.66 -0.71 -7.47
N ARG A 319 -3.97 -0.67 -8.76
CA ARG A 319 -3.83 -1.82 -9.66
C ARG A 319 -2.36 -2.18 -9.83
N ARG A 320 -1.49 -1.19 -10.04
CA ARG A 320 -0.05 -1.40 -10.18
C ARG A 320 0.54 -1.97 -8.88
N ALA A 321 0.09 -1.49 -7.72
CA ALA A 321 0.44 -2.05 -6.42
C ALA A 321 0.04 -3.53 -6.30
N ARG A 322 -1.19 -3.91 -6.72
CA ARG A 322 -1.61 -5.33 -6.77
C ARG A 322 -0.69 -6.18 -7.65
N ARG A 323 -0.33 -5.68 -8.84
CA ARG A 323 0.59 -6.36 -9.77
C ARG A 323 1.99 -6.52 -9.21
N CYS A 324 2.40 -5.65 -8.28
CA CYS A 324 3.65 -5.76 -7.54
C CYS A 324 3.55 -6.64 -6.27
N GLY A 325 2.42 -7.33 -6.06
CA GLY A 325 2.24 -8.29 -4.97
C GLY A 325 1.59 -7.73 -3.70
N LEU A 326 1.26 -6.42 -3.65
CA LEU A 326 0.59 -5.83 -2.50
C LEU A 326 -0.89 -6.19 -2.49
N SER A 327 -1.30 -6.90 -1.45
CA SER A 327 -2.67 -7.35 -1.23
C SER A 327 -3.39 -6.45 -0.23
N PRO A 328 -4.72 -6.24 -0.38
CA PRO A 328 -5.55 -5.69 0.68
C PRO A 328 -5.36 -6.44 2.00
N LEU A 329 -5.53 -5.76 3.14
CA LEU A 329 -5.65 -6.46 4.42
C LEU A 329 -6.84 -7.42 4.42
N PRO A 330 -6.78 -8.51 5.21
CA PRO A 330 -7.91 -9.42 5.36
C PRO A 330 -9.18 -8.74 5.89
N ASN A 331 -10.31 -9.44 5.75
CA ASN A 331 -11.59 -8.95 6.24
C ASN A 331 -11.51 -8.69 7.74
N ARG A 332 -12.13 -7.58 8.17
CA ARG A 332 -12.12 -7.17 9.56
C ARG A 332 -13.49 -7.48 10.15
N VAL A 333 -13.54 -8.48 11.02
CA VAL A 333 -14.79 -8.87 11.67
C VAL A 333 -14.85 -8.19 13.02
N SER A 334 -15.93 -7.43 13.26
CA SER A 334 -16.17 -6.81 14.57
C SER A 334 -16.58 -7.88 15.58
N GLU A 335 -15.95 -7.88 16.75
CA GLU A 335 -16.23 -8.81 17.84
C GLU A 335 -16.27 -8.04 19.17
N GLY A 336 -17.48 -7.83 19.72
CA GLY A 336 -17.68 -7.03 20.93
C GLY A 336 -17.17 -5.59 20.76
N GLU A 337 -16.30 -5.13 21.68
CA GLU A 337 -15.62 -3.84 21.60
C GLU A 337 -14.33 -3.86 20.73
N GLY A 338 -13.99 -5.01 20.15
CA GLY A 338 -12.79 -5.23 19.35
C GLY A 338 -13.08 -5.67 17.91
N PHE A 339 -12.03 -6.10 17.23
CA PHE A 339 -12.11 -6.72 15.91
C PHE A 339 -10.99 -7.74 15.74
N TYR A 340 -11.19 -8.72 14.87
CA TYR A 340 -10.13 -9.61 14.40
C TYR A 340 -10.04 -9.58 12.87
N PHE A 341 -8.89 -9.99 12.34
CA PHE A 341 -8.72 -10.21 10.91
C PHE A 341 -9.09 -11.65 10.57
N GLU A 342 -10.11 -11.82 9.73
CA GLU A 342 -10.50 -13.12 9.19
C GLU A 342 -9.48 -13.52 8.12
N HIS A 343 -8.60 -14.44 8.48
CA HIS A 343 -7.73 -15.11 7.53
C HIS A 343 -8.50 -16.26 6.90
N THR A 344 -9.06 -16.05 5.71
CA THR A 344 -9.42 -17.20 4.87
C THR A 344 -8.12 -17.91 4.49
N ASP A 345 -7.94 -19.14 4.96
CA ASP A 345 -6.83 -20.04 4.62
C ASP A 345 -6.84 -20.37 3.11
N CYS A 346 -6.45 -19.41 2.28
CA CYS A 346 -6.29 -19.56 0.83
C CYS A 346 -4.83 -19.45 0.39
N ARG A 347 -3.89 -19.24 1.32
CA ARG A 347 -2.46 -19.14 1.02
C ARG A 347 -1.70 -20.34 1.56
N THR A 348 -2.14 -21.54 1.17
CA THR A 348 -1.21 -22.68 1.13
C THR A 348 0.00 -22.27 0.31
N SER A 349 1.18 -22.53 0.85
CA SER A 349 2.51 -22.38 0.27
C SER A 349 2.55 -22.65 -1.25
N GLY A 350 2.29 -21.62 -2.04
CA GLY A 350 2.61 -21.60 -3.45
C GLY A 350 4.05 -21.15 -3.58
N THR A 351 4.94 -22.09 -3.86
CA THR A 351 6.28 -21.84 -4.40
C THR A 351 6.16 -20.80 -5.52
N LEU A 352 6.93 -19.71 -5.45
CA LEU A 352 7.07 -18.78 -6.57
C LEU A 352 7.45 -19.58 -7.83
N PRO A 353 6.82 -19.36 -9.00
CA PRO A 353 7.36 -19.86 -10.25
C PRO A 353 8.79 -19.32 -10.39
N GLY A 354 9.72 -20.22 -10.71
CA GLY A 354 11.12 -19.89 -10.90
C GLY A 354 11.31 -18.83 -11.99
N TYR A 355 12.41 -18.10 -11.87
CA TYR A 355 12.81 -16.95 -12.67
C TYR A 355 13.11 -17.26 -14.17
N ASP A 356 12.68 -18.41 -14.69
CA ASP A 356 13.06 -18.92 -16.02
C ASP A 356 11.97 -18.83 -17.10
N ASP A 357 10.73 -18.41 -16.78
CA ASP A 357 9.64 -18.34 -17.77
C ASP A 357 9.47 -16.96 -18.45
N LEU A 358 10.48 -16.08 -18.35
CA LEU A 358 10.54 -14.82 -19.10
C LEU A 358 11.73 -14.84 -20.06
N ILE A 359 11.79 -15.85 -20.92
CA ILE A 359 12.57 -15.76 -22.16
C ILE A 359 11.62 -15.27 -23.25
N LEU A 360 11.92 -14.07 -23.72
CA LEU A 360 11.40 -13.47 -24.94
C LEU A 360 11.68 -14.42 -26.12
N ASP A 361 10.63 -14.97 -26.72
CA ASP A 361 10.72 -15.50 -28.09
C ASP A 361 10.77 -14.30 -29.06
N THR A 362 11.98 -13.77 -29.23
CA THR A 362 12.36 -13.01 -30.41
C THR A 362 13.20 -13.92 -31.30
N GLU A 363 12.64 -14.33 -32.44
CA GLU A 363 13.22 -14.26 -33.79
C GLU A 363 12.58 -15.29 -34.74
N GLY A 364 12.31 -14.87 -35.99
CA GLY A 364 12.12 -15.80 -37.09
C GLY A 364 11.14 -15.37 -38.17
N ASP A 365 11.51 -14.37 -38.97
CA ASP A 365 10.93 -14.12 -40.29
C ASP A 365 10.81 -15.39 -41.13
N ALA A 366 9.65 -15.60 -41.76
CA ALA A 366 9.55 -16.34 -43.01
C ALA A 366 8.39 -15.79 -43.87
N PHE A 367 8.77 -14.96 -44.84
CA PHE A 367 8.15 -14.92 -46.16
C PHE A 367 7.79 -16.35 -46.64
N ASP A 368 6.55 -16.62 -47.05
CA ASP A 368 6.21 -16.82 -48.48
C ASP A 368 4.69 -17.06 -48.69
N ARG A 369 4.29 -16.79 -49.93
CA ARG A 369 2.98 -16.74 -50.60
C ARG A 369 2.12 -18.01 -50.49
N THR A 370 0.79 -17.87 -50.54
CA THR A 370 -0.09 -18.16 -51.70
C THR A 370 -1.58 -18.33 -51.33
N ALA A 371 -2.43 -17.94 -52.29
CA ALA A 371 -3.88 -18.13 -52.45
C ALA A 371 -4.81 -17.12 -51.76
#